data_AF-A0A661A2S6-F1
#
_entry.id   AF-A0A661A2S6-F1
#
_cell.length_a   1.000
_cell.length_b   1.000
_cell.length_c   1.000
_cell.angle_alpha   90.00
_cell.angle_beta   90.00
_cell.angle_gamma   90.00
#
_symmetry.space_group_name_H-M   'P 1'
#
loop_
_entity.id
_entity.type
_entity.pdbx_description
1 polymer ?
#
loop_
_entity_poly.entity_id
_entity_poly.type
_entity_poly.pdbx_seq_one_letter_code
_entity_poly.pdbx_strand_id
1 'polypeptide(L)'
;MDDPVQETITVDLHDMAHGGEAVGRLEDGRAIFVAGGIPGEKVEVRLVREKKRWARGELVSVIEASEDRVTPPCPFVGDCGGCQWQHIALPRQRTLKREIIAGQLGHLAGLADAQVEETVGVGDEDGFGYRNHVHLSVDEAGQTGYYRSGSREPVPVDSCLLLHPLLREWQEKLPPLPGAHRVELRAGTRTFQRLAMFRGYIEESAGEESYQRGIPLGRAGEGELTEMVGVERYRISSKSFFQVNTDGAEKLVELALEMLDVDDSTTVMDAFAGVGLFSIPLGRVASKVWAVERHPAALRDLRHHAEKMKDKIHIVGTEMQDAFTQLPGRVDRVLADPPREGLTESVVEGILGLQPEKIVLVACDPASLARDAKGIIEGGYQLERVVPVDLFPHTYHIEAVALFGRGLGEE
;
A
#
# COMPACT_ATOMS: atom_id res chain seq x y z
N MET A 1 36.80 -6.83 -25.90
CA MET A 1 37.35 -6.28 -24.64
C MET A 1 36.52 -6.93 -23.57
N ASP A 2 36.98 -8.08 -23.07
CA ASP A 2 36.29 -8.80 -22.01
C ASP A 2 36.37 -7.96 -20.74
N ASP A 3 35.21 -7.61 -20.20
CA ASP A 3 35.07 -7.06 -18.86
C ASP A 3 35.69 -8.08 -17.88
N PRO A 4 36.52 -7.69 -16.90
CA PRO A 4 37.06 -8.63 -15.93
C PRO A 4 35.88 -9.38 -15.29
N VAL A 5 35.90 -10.71 -15.37
CA VAL A 5 34.90 -11.58 -14.75
C VAL A 5 34.86 -11.21 -13.28
N GLN A 6 33.84 -10.44 -12.87
CA GLN A 6 33.64 -10.11 -11.47
C GLN A 6 33.40 -11.43 -10.74
N GLU A 7 34.24 -11.69 -9.74
CA GLU A 7 34.21 -12.91 -8.94
C GLU A 7 32.81 -13.09 -8.34
N THR A 8 32.21 -14.25 -8.59
CA THR A 8 30.92 -14.64 -8.01
C THR A 8 31.17 -15.36 -6.68
N ILE A 9 30.23 -15.21 -5.75
CA ILE A 9 30.28 -15.85 -4.43
C ILE A 9 28.99 -16.65 -4.19
N THR A 10 29.10 -17.73 -3.43
CA THR A 10 27.95 -18.54 -2.99
C THR A 10 27.43 -18.03 -1.65
N VAL A 11 26.11 -17.88 -1.53
CA VAL A 11 25.46 -17.35 -0.32
C VAL A 11 24.19 -18.16 -0.01
N ASP A 12 24.03 -18.52 1.26
CA ASP A 12 22.76 -19.06 1.79
C ASP A 12 21.84 -17.90 2.23
N LEU A 13 20.61 -17.90 1.71
CA LEU A 13 19.58 -16.92 2.02
C LEU A 13 18.69 -17.45 3.15
N HIS A 14 18.46 -16.66 4.19
CA HIS A 14 17.78 -17.11 5.41
C HIS A 14 16.64 -16.21 5.89
N ASP A 15 16.51 -14.99 5.36
CA ASP A 15 15.49 -14.03 5.78
C ASP A 15 15.08 -13.11 4.62
N MET A 16 14.00 -12.34 4.78
CA MET A 16 13.50 -11.40 3.78
C MET A 16 13.44 -9.98 4.35
N ALA A 17 14.11 -9.04 3.70
CA ALA A 17 14.06 -7.64 4.11
C ALA A 17 12.76 -6.96 3.67
N HIS A 18 12.28 -6.00 4.48
CA HIS A 18 11.29 -5.04 4.02
C HIS A 18 11.89 -4.22 2.86
N GLY A 19 11.39 -4.44 1.64
CA GLY A 19 12.03 -3.99 0.39
C GLY A 19 12.12 -5.08 -0.68
N GLY A 20 11.84 -6.33 -0.31
CA GLY A 20 11.68 -7.45 -1.24
C GLY A 20 12.98 -8.14 -1.65
N GLU A 21 14.08 -7.85 -0.97
CA GLU A 21 15.38 -8.51 -1.17
C GLU A 21 15.58 -9.59 -0.09
N ALA A 22 15.97 -10.79 -0.51
CA ALA A 22 16.36 -11.84 0.41
C ALA A 22 17.70 -11.49 1.08
N VAL A 23 17.88 -11.97 2.31
CA VAL A 23 19.02 -11.65 3.16
C VAL A 23 19.85 -12.91 3.38
N GLY A 24 21.14 -12.79 3.11
CA GLY A 24 22.17 -13.76 3.43
C GLY A 24 23.25 -13.17 4.32
N ARG A 25 24.28 -13.96 4.62
CA ARG A 25 25.51 -13.49 5.29
C ARG A 25 26.73 -13.84 4.46
N LEU A 26 27.64 -12.87 4.33
CA LEU A 26 28.97 -13.10 3.80
C LEU A 26 29.86 -13.80 4.82
N GLU A 27 30.97 -14.39 4.38
CA GLU A 27 31.96 -15.05 5.25
C GLU A 27 32.52 -14.11 6.33
N ASP A 28 32.60 -12.81 6.03
CA ASP A 28 33.04 -11.77 6.97
C ASP A 28 31.94 -11.30 7.96
N GLY A 29 30.76 -11.91 7.90
CA GLY A 29 29.62 -11.65 8.78
C GLY A 29 28.72 -10.49 8.36
N ARG A 30 29.05 -9.73 7.31
CA ARG A 30 28.17 -8.67 6.77
C ARG A 30 26.88 -9.27 6.21
N ALA A 31 25.78 -8.54 6.36
CA ALA A 31 24.52 -8.88 5.68
C ALA A 31 24.65 -8.60 4.18
N ILE A 32 24.12 -9.49 3.35
CA ILE A 32 24.00 -9.28 1.90
C ILE A 32 22.53 -9.33 1.48
N PHE A 33 22.10 -8.34 0.71
CA PHE A 33 20.76 -8.25 0.14
C PHE A 33 20.78 -8.69 -1.32
N VAL A 34 19.87 -9.59 -1.70
CA VAL A 34 19.82 -10.21 -3.02
C VAL A 34 18.38 -10.14 -3.56
N ALA A 35 18.17 -9.30 -4.57
CA ALA A 35 16.89 -9.25 -5.27
C ALA A 35 16.68 -10.53 -6.11
N GLY A 36 15.45 -11.05 -6.13
CA GLY A 36 15.12 -12.27 -6.88
C GLY A 36 15.42 -13.60 -6.15
N GLY A 37 16.01 -13.53 -4.95
CA GLY A 37 16.25 -14.69 -4.08
C GLY A 37 15.08 -14.95 -3.13
N ILE A 38 15.01 -16.18 -2.61
CA ILE A 38 14.02 -16.63 -1.64
C ILE A 38 14.74 -17.19 -0.39
N PRO A 39 14.27 -16.91 0.83
CA PRO A 39 14.80 -17.57 2.03
C PRO A 39 14.71 -19.09 1.90
N GLY A 40 15.79 -19.78 2.27
CA GLY A 40 15.96 -21.23 2.09
C GLY A 40 16.78 -21.60 0.85
N GLU A 41 17.14 -20.64 0.00
CA GLU A 41 17.95 -20.90 -1.19
C GLU A 41 19.45 -20.76 -0.97
N LYS A 42 20.20 -21.53 -1.76
CA LYS A 42 21.63 -21.30 -2.00
C LYS A 42 21.81 -20.70 -3.38
N VAL A 43 22.46 -19.54 -3.45
CA VAL A 43 22.56 -18.75 -4.68
C VAL A 43 24.01 -18.35 -4.98
N GLU A 44 24.29 -18.19 -6.25
CA GLU A 44 25.49 -17.51 -6.73
C GLU A 44 25.17 -16.04 -6.98
N VAL A 45 25.99 -15.14 -6.44
CA VAL A 45 25.77 -13.69 -6.53
C VAL A 45 27.03 -12.94 -6.93
N ARG A 46 26.85 -11.83 -7.62
CA ARG A 46 27.89 -10.86 -7.94
C ARG A 46 27.71 -9.61 -7.07
N LEU A 47 28.76 -9.18 -6.37
CA LEU A 47 28.68 -7.99 -5.53
C LEU A 47 28.59 -6.72 -6.40
N VAL A 48 27.48 -5.98 -6.27
CA VAL A 48 27.27 -4.73 -7.03
C VAL A 48 27.42 -3.49 -6.15
N ARG A 49 27.34 -3.64 -4.83
CA ARG A 49 27.53 -2.54 -3.89
C ARG A 49 28.01 -3.05 -2.55
N GLU A 50 29.06 -2.42 -2.04
CA GLU A 50 29.62 -2.75 -0.73
C GLU A 50 29.62 -1.55 0.21
N LYS A 51 29.30 -1.82 1.47
CA LYS A 51 29.39 -0.90 2.60
C LYS A 51 30.01 -1.61 3.79
N LYS A 52 30.35 -0.83 4.83
CA LYS A 52 31.01 -1.32 6.05
C LYS A 52 30.22 -2.42 6.79
N ARG A 53 28.89 -2.38 6.75
CA ARG A 53 28.01 -3.31 7.50
C ARG A 53 27.19 -4.24 6.63
N TRP A 54 27.11 -3.95 5.33
CA TRP A 54 26.25 -4.68 4.41
C TRP A 54 26.77 -4.61 2.98
N ALA A 55 26.33 -5.54 2.15
CA ALA A 55 26.53 -5.55 0.71
C ALA A 55 25.21 -5.79 -0.02
N ARG A 56 25.17 -5.50 -1.32
CA ARG A 56 24.08 -5.89 -2.22
C ARG A 56 24.67 -6.73 -3.34
N GLY A 57 24.03 -7.86 -3.60
CA GLY A 57 24.38 -8.79 -4.66
C GLY A 57 23.36 -8.77 -5.78
N GLU A 58 23.84 -8.88 -7.01
CA GLU A 58 23.04 -9.28 -8.17
C GLU A 58 22.99 -10.81 -8.20
N LEU A 59 21.79 -11.38 -8.29
CA LEU A 59 21.59 -12.82 -8.42
C LEU A 59 22.09 -13.29 -9.79
N VAL A 60 23.07 -14.20 -9.80
CA VAL A 60 23.64 -14.78 -11.03
C VAL A 60 22.95 -16.11 -11.35
N SER A 61 22.87 -17.00 -10.36
CA SER A 61 22.21 -18.30 -10.52
C SER A 61 21.68 -18.81 -9.18
N VAL A 62 20.66 -19.67 -9.24
CA VAL A 62 20.14 -20.39 -8.08
C VAL A 62 20.70 -21.80 -8.10
N ILE A 63 21.49 -22.16 -7.08
CA ILE A 63 22.18 -23.44 -6.97
C ILE A 63 21.24 -24.48 -6.34
N GLU A 64 20.59 -24.09 -5.25
CA GLU A 64 19.55 -24.88 -4.58
C GLU A 64 18.31 -23.99 -4.46
N ALA A 65 17.28 -24.30 -5.25
CA ALA A 65 16.04 -23.53 -5.31
C ALA A 65 15.09 -23.92 -4.17
N SER A 66 14.33 -22.93 -3.70
CA SER A 66 13.22 -23.14 -2.77
C SER A 66 12.09 -23.89 -3.49
N GLU A 67 11.34 -24.71 -2.74
CA GLU A 67 10.12 -25.35 -3.25
C GLU A 67 9.05 -24.33 -3.67
N ASP A 68 9.11 -23.11 -3.11
CA ASP A 68 8.22 -22.01 -3.43
C ASP A 68 8.67 -21.20 -4.66
N ARG A 69 9.79 -21.56 -5.31
CA ARG A 69 10.22 -20.86 -6.52
C ARG A 69 9.33 -21.25 -7.69
N VAL A 70 8.72 -20.25 -8.31
CA VAL A 70 7.89 -20.40 -9.52
C VAL A 70 8.45 -19.58 -10.68
N THR A 71 8.10 -19.96 -11.90
CA THR A 71 8.40 -19.14 -13.09
C THR A 71 7.45 -17.95 -13.13
N PRO A 72 7.96 -16.70 -13.16
CA PRO A 72 7.11 -15.52 -13.30
C PRO A 72 6.28 -15.58 -14.58
N PRO A 73 4.94 -15.38 -14.52
CA PRO A 73 4.11 -15.39 -15.72
C PRO A 73 4.25 -14.11 -16.56
N CYS A 74 4.69 -12.99 -15.96
CA CYS A 74 4.91 -11.75 -16.69
C CYS A 74 6.31 -11.72 -17.33
N PRO A 75 6.42 -11.48 -18.65
CA PRO A 75 7.70 -11.46 -19.35
C PRO A 75 8.58 -10.25 -19.02
N PHE A 76 8.03 -9.23 -18.36
CA PHE A 76 8.73 -7.99 -18.02
C PHE A 76 9.34 -8.00 -16.60
N VAL A 77 9.19 -9.09 -15.84
CA VAL A 77 9.75 -9.19 -14.48
C VAL A 77 11.27 -9.14 -14.54
N GLY A 78 11.89 -8.36 -13.64
CA GLY A 78 13.32 -8.09 -13.62
C GLY A 78 13.70 -6.80 -14.38
N ASP A 79 12.93 -6.42 -15.40
CA ASP A 79 13.09 -5.13 -16.07
C ASP A 79 12.11 -4.09 -15.48
N CYS A 80 10.80 -4.36 -15.59
CA CYS A 80 9.75 -3.52 -15.02
C CYS A 80 9.84 -3.47 -13.49
N GLY A 81 9.85 -2.27 -12.92
CA GLY A 81 9.90 -2.05 -11.46
C GLY A 81 8.59 -2.33 -10.72
N GLY A 82 7.57 -2.88 -11.39
CA GLY A 82 6.23 -3.04 -10.85
C GLY A 82 6.04 -4.23 -9.90
N CYS A 83 6.71 -5.36 -10.15
CA CYS A 83 6.57 -6.58 -9.36
C CYS A 83 7.94 -7.10 -8.91
N GLN A 84 8.09 -7.41 -7.62
CA GLN A 84 9.34 -7.92 -7.06
C GLN A 84 9.28 -9.43 -6.80
N TRP A 85 8.10 -10.01 -6.59
CA TRP A 85 7.95 -11.35 -6.03
C TRP A 85 7.21 -12.37 -6.91
N GLN A 86 7.01 -12.10 -8.20
CA GLN A 86 6.38 -13.09 -9.10
C GLN A 86 7.15 -14.41 -9.24
N HIS A 87 8.41 -14.47 -8.77
CA HIS A 87 9.20 -15.69 -8.71
C HIS A 87 8.95 -16.53 -7.45
N ILE A 88 8.08 -16.07 -6.55
CA ILE A 88 7.72 -16.70 -5.28
C ILE A 88 6.25 -17.13 -5.34
N ALA A 89 5.95 -18.37 -4.96
CA ALA A 89 4.59 -18.86 -4.85
C ALA A 89 3.77 -17.97 -3.90
N LEU A 90 2.52 -17.66 -4.28
CA LEU A 90 1.69 -16.70 -3.55
C LEU A 90 1.48 -17.04 -2.06
N PRO A 91 1.26 -18.30 -1.65
CA PRO A 91 1.19 -18.65 -0.23
C PRO A 91 2.45 -18.26 0.54
N ARG A 92 3.64 -18.50 -0.04
CA ARG A 92 4.91 -18.11 0.58
C ARG A 92 5.09 -16.61 0.64
N GLN A 93 4.66 -15.85 -0.37
CA GLN A 93 4.66 -14.38 -0.29
C GLN A 93 3.91 -13.90 0.96
N ARG A 94 2.74 -14.46 1.24
CA ARG A 94 1.91 -14.11 2.42
C ARG A 94 2.59 -14.48 3.73
N THR A 95 3.25 -15.63 3.81
CA THR A 95 4.07 -15.98 4.97
C THR A 95 5.22 -15.00 5.17
N LEU A 96 5.95 -14.64 4.11
CA LEU A 96 7.03 -13.66 4.17
C LEU A 96 6.54 -12.28 4.63
N LYS A 97 5.34 -11.84 4.20
CA LYS A 97 4.76 -10.57 4.66
C LYS A 97 4.51 -10.57 6.18
N ARG A 98 3.99 -11.68 6.71
CA ARG A 98 3.81 -11.88 8.15
C ARG A 98 5.13 -11.83 8.91
N GLU A 99 6.13 -12.58 8.42
CA GLU A 99 7.48 -12.65 9.00
C GLU A 99 8.13 -11.25 9.05
N ILE A 100 7.99 -10.45 7.97
CA ILE A 100 8.51 -9.08 7.92
C ILE A 100 7.88 -8.21 9.01
N ILE A 101 6.55 -8.24 9.17
CA ILE A 101 5.86 -7.45 10.21
C ILE A 101 6.31 -7.88 11.60
N ALA A 102 6.31 -9.18 11.88
CA ALA A 102 6.76 -9.71 13.17
C ALA A 102 8.22 -9.31 13.47
N GLY A 103 9.10 -9.40 12.47
CA GLY A 103 10.49 -8.98 12.60
C GLY A 103 10.65 -7.48 12.88
N GLN A 104 9.88 -6.61 12.23
CA GLN A 104 9.94 -5.17 12.50
C GLN A 104 9.39 -4.82 13.88
N LEU A 105 8.29 -5.44 14.32
CA LEU A 105 7.75 -5.28 15.68
C LEU A 105 8.75 -5.73 16.74
N GLY A 106 9.39 -6.89 16.54
CA GLY A 106 10.45 -7.37 17.43
C GLY A 106 11.64 -6.42 17.51
N HIS A 107 12.16 -5.96 16.37
CA HIS A 107 13.39 -5.17 16.30
C HIS A 107 13.22 -3.69 16.70
N LEU A 108 12.10 -3.06 16.32
CA LEU A 108 11.89 -1.62 16.50
C LEU A 108 11.00 -1.28 17.70
N ALA A 109 10.03 -2.14 18.02
CA ALA A 109 9.10 -1.94 19.13
C ALA A 109 9.45 -2.81 20.37
N GLY A 110 10.37 -3.77 20.25
CA GLY A 110 10.70 -4.70 21.33
C GLY A 110 9.61 -5.77 21.55
N LEU A 111 8.73 -5.99 20.58
CA LEU A 111 7.58 -6.88 20.67
C LEU A 111 7.84 -8.19 19.93
N ALA A 112 8.84 -8.96 20.38
CA ALA A 112 9.24 -10.21 19.72
C ALA A 112 8.12 -11.28 19.74
N ASP A 113 7.26 -11.24 20.76
CA ASP A 113 6.15 -12.18 20.94
C ASP A 113 4.79 -11.59 20.51
N ALA A 114 4.80 -10.52 19.69
CA ALA A 114 3.56 -9.92 19.17
C ALA A 114 2.71 -10.94 18.42
N GLN A 115 1.41 -10.95 18.67
CA GLN A 115 0.46 -11.79 17.94
C GLN A 115 0.21 -11.22 16.53
N VAL A 116 1.03 -11.64 15.57
CA VAL A 116 0.85 -11.36 14.15
C VAL A 116 0.19 -12.55 13.47
N GLU A 117 -1.06 -12.37 13.04
CA GLU A 117 -1.87 -13.39 12.38
C GLU A 117 -1.43 -13.69 10.96
N GLU A 118 -1.95 -14.79 10.41
CA GLU A 118 -1.73 -15.14 9.01
C GLU A 118 -2.19 -14.02 8.08
N THR A 119 -1.38 -13.76 7.05
CA THR A 119 -1.66 -12.67 6.11
C THR A 119 -2.92 -13.01 5.32
N VAL A 120 -3.92 -12.14 5.41
CA VAL A 120 -5.19 -12.28 4.71
C VAL A 120 -4.99 -11.99 3.22
N GLY A 121 -5.28 -12.98 2.38
CA GLY A 121 -5.36 -12.80 0.93
C GLY A 121 -6.68 -12.15 0.52
N VAL A 122 -6.63 -11.30 -0.51
CA VAL A 122 -7.82 -10.66 -1.12
C VAL A 122 -7.79 -10.79 -2.63
N GLY A 123 -8.96 -10.71 -3.27
CA GLY A 123 -9.12 -10.84 -4.71
C GLY A 123 -8.93 -12.28 -5.21
N ASP A 124 -8.47 -12.41 -6.45
CA ASP A 124 -8.31 -13.69 -7.14
C ASP A 124 -7.21 -14.59 -6.51
N GLU A 125 -7.37 -15.91 -6.67
CA GLU A 125 -6.47 -16.91 -6.08
C GLU A 125 -5.02 -16.82 -6.59
N ASP A 126 -4.81 -16.25 -7.78
CA ASP A 126 -3.49 -16.06 -8.39
C ASP A 126 -2.86 -14.69 -8.06
N GLY A 127 -3.60 -13.80 -7.39
CA GLY A 127 -3.13 -12.47 -7.01
C GLY A 127 -3.01 -11.48 -8.18
N PHE A 128 -3.61 -11.74 -9.33
CA PHE A 128 -3.62 -10.83 -10.48
C PHE A 128 -4.93 -10.05 -10.59
N GLY A 129 -5.04 -9.13 -11.55
CA GLY A 129 -6.31 -8.47 -11.88
C GLY A 129 -6.89 -7.51 -10.83
N TYR A 130 -6.20 -7.23 -9.73
CA TYR A 130 -6.76 -6.44 -8.64
C TYR A 130 -6.64 -4.92 -8.83
N ARG A 131 -5.65 -4.46 -9.62
CA ARG A 131 -5.22 -3.05 -9.60
C ARG A 131 -6.16 -2.16 -10.41
N ASN A 132 -6.90 -1.31 -9.70
CA ASN A 132 -7.91 -0.39 -10.23
C ASN A 132 -7.38 1.02 -10.54
N HIS A 133 -6.09 1.29 -10.25
CA HIS A 133 -5.45 2.58 -10.49
C HIS A 133 -3.96 2.41 -10.80
N VAL A 134 -3.50 3.03 -11.89
CA VAL A 134 -2.13 2.94 -12.36
C VAL A 134 -1.63 4.26 -12.92
N HIS A 135 -0.36 4.54 -12.69
CA HIS A 135 0.38 5.61 -13.35
C HIS A 135 1.35 4.97 -14.34
N LEU A 136 1.19 5.27 -15.62
CA LEU A 136 2.05 4.85 -16.70
C LEU A 136 3.06 5.95 -17.01
N SER A 137 4.34 5.61 -17.05
CA SER A 137 5.37 6.48 -17.63
C SER A 137 5.23 6.52 -19.14
N VAL A 138 5.67 7.61 -19.74
CA VAL A 138 5.68 7.80 -21.19
C VAL A 138 7.12 8.00 -21.63
N ASP A 139 7.58 7.24 -22.62
CA ASP A 139 8.92 7.37 -23.20
C ASP A 139 9.00 8.51 -24.24
N GLU A 140 10.18 8.72 -24.83
CA GLU A 140 10.38 9.76 -25.85
C GLU A 140 9.57 9.51 -27.14
N ALA A 141 9.22 8.27 -27.43
CA ALA A 141 8.38 7.89 -28.57
C ALA A 141 6.88 7.98 -28.25
N GLY A 142 6.49 8.38 -27.03
CA GLY A 142 5.11 8.45 -26.59
C GLY A 142 4.53 7.10 -26.14
N GLN A 143 5.32 6.02 -26.10
CA GLN A 143 4.85 4.71 -25.66
C GLN A 143 4.65 4.70 -24.15
N THR A 144 3.58 4.05 -23.71
CA THR A 144 3.26 3.95 -22.29
C THR A 144 3.86 2.68 -21.69
N GLY A 145 4.18 2.75 -20.40
CA GLY A 145 4.73 1.63 -19.66
C GLY A 145 5.06 1.99 -18.22
N TYR A 146 6.13 1.43 -17.69
CA TYR A 146 6.54 1.60 -16.29
C TYR A 146 8.00 2.00 -16.18
N TYR A 147 8.42 2.48 -15.03
CA TYR A 147 9.85 2.70 -14.80
C TYR A 147 10.59 1.38 -14.60
N ARG A 148 11.78 1.26 -15.20
CA ARG A 148 12.73 0.17 -14.95
C ARG A 148 13.07 0.12 -13.46
N SER A 149 13.22 -1.08 -12.93
CA SER A 149 13.60 -1.31 -11.53
C SER A 149 14.83 -0.48 -11.13
N GLY A 150 14.73 0.27 -10.03
CA GLY A 150 15.82 1.10 -9.52
C GLY A 150 16.16 2.36 -10.33
N SER A 151 15.37 2.74 -11.34
CA SER A 151 15.62 3.93 -12.17
C SER A 151 14.34 4.75 -12.45
N ARG A 152 14.48 5.83 -13.23
CA ARG A 152 13.35 6.59 -13.80
C ARG A 152 13.28 6.47 -15.33
N GLU A 153 13.96 5.47 -15.88
CA GLU A 153 13.91 5.16 -17.30
C GLU A 153 12.58 4.45 -17.62
N PRO A 154 11.75 4.99 -18.52
CA PRO A 154 10.54 4.30 -18.98
C PRO A 154 10.88 3.04 -19.77
N VAL A 155 10.12 1.98 -19.51
CA VAL A 155 10.14 0.71 -20.22
C VAL A 155 8.76 0.53 -20.82
N PRO A 156 8.62 0.46 -22.15
CA PRO A 156 7.35 0.18 -22.80
C PRO A 156 6.78 -1.16 -22.31
N VAL A 157 5.54 -1.11 -21.83
CA VAL A 157 4.80 -2.31 -21.38
C VAL A 157 3.35 -2.12 -21.82
N ASP A 158 2.93 -2.98 -22.73
CA ASP A 158 1.62 -2.93 -23.39
C ASP A 158 0.52 -3.66 -22.59
N SER A 159 0.88 -4.61 -21.73
CA SER A 159 -0.07 -5.31 -20.86
C SER A 159 0.54 -5.65 -19.50
N CYS A 160 -0.24 -5.46 -18.44
CA CYS A 160 0.18 -5.73 -17.07
C CYS A 160 -0.80 -6.66 -16.36
N LEU A 161 -0.29 -7.79 -15.85
CA LEU A 161 -1.09 -8.81 -15.18
C LEU A 161 -1.74 -8.31 -13.87
N LEU A 162 -1.17 -7.31 -13.21
CA LEU A 162 -1.76 -6.75 -12.00
C LEU A 162 -3.00 -5.91 -12.30
N LEU A 163 -3.12 -5.33 -13.50
CA LEU A 163 -4.24 -4.44 -13.82
C LEU A 163 -5.55 -5.22 -13.90
N HIS A 164 -6.57 -4.64 -13.29
CA HIS A 164 -7.95 -5.05 -13.47
C HIS A 164 -8.31 -5.08 -14.96
N PRO A 165 -9.12 -6.04 -15.44
CA PRO A 165 -9.43 -6.18 -16.87
C PRO A 165 -9.91 -4.89 -17.54
N LEU A 166 -10.68 -4.06 -16.82
CA LEU A 166 -11.12 -2.74 -17.32
C LEU A 166 -9.96 -1.79 -17.67
N LEU A 167 -8.87 -1.83 -16.91
CA LEU A 167 -7.69 -1.01 -17.15
C LEU A 167 -6.71 -1.65 -18.10
N ARG A 168 -6.54 -2.97 -18.03
CA ARG A 168 -5.67 -3.72 -18.94
C ARG A 168 -6.12 -3.52 -20.39
N GLU A 169 -7.42 -3.62 -20.64
CA GLU A 169 -7.99 -3.37 -21.97
C GLU A 169 -7.68 -1.96 -22.49
N TRP A 170 -7.70 -0.96 -21.62
CA TRP A 170 -7.33 0.41 -22.00
C TRP A 170 -5.83 0.55 -22.23
N GLN A 171 -4.98 -0.03 -21.39
CA GLN A 171 -3.53 -0.02 -21.56
C GLN A 171 -3.13 -0.60 -22.93
N GLU A 172 -3.65 -1.77 -23.28
CA GLU A 172 -3.36 -2.47 -24.53
C GLU A 172 -3.77 -1.68 -25.78
N LYS A 173 -4.74 -0.78 -25.63
CA LYS A 173 -5.29 0.04 -26.73
C LYS A 173 -4.73 1.45 -26.79
N LEU A 174 -4.01 1.94 -25.77
CA LEU A 174 -3.48 3.30 -25.77
C LEU A 174 -2.58 3.52 -27.00
N PRO A 175 -2.83 4.57 -27.82
CA PRO A 175 -1.89 4.94 -28.87
C PRO A 175 -0.62 5.56 -28.25
N PRO A 176 0.46 5.74 -29.03
CA PRO A 176 1.55 6.62 -28.60
C PRO A 176 1.03 8.04 -28.31
N LEU A 177 1.49 8.63 -27.22
CA LEU A 177 1.08 9.95 -26.74
C LEU A 177 2.29 10.89 -26.64
N PRO A 178 2.85 11.36 -27.77
CA PRO A 178 4.00 12.25 -27.76
C PRO A 178 3.69 13.54 -26.99
N GLY A 179 4.65 13.99 -26.18
CA GLY A 179 4.53 15.17 -25.30
C GLY A 179 3.88 14.90 -23.94
N ALA A 180 3.22 13.75 -23.75
CA ALA A 180 2.76 13.33 -22.44
C ALA A 180 3.97 12.91 -21.58
N HIS A 181 3.92 13.21 -20.30
CA HIS A 181 4.91 12.75 -19.32
C HIS A 181 4.41 11.56 -18.49
N ARG A 182 3.08 11.45 -18.37
CA ARG A 182 2.41 10.43 -17.57
C ARG A 182 0.97 10.27 -18.03
N VAL A 183 0.50 9.04 -18.04
CA VAL A 183 -0.92 8.70 -18.14
C VAL A 183 -1.35 8.04 -16.84
N GLU A 184 -2.48 8.44 -16.29
CA GLU A 184 -3.10 7.85 -15.11
C GLU A 184 -4.38 7.15 -15.58
N LEU A 185 -4.52 5.85 -15.35
CA LEU A 185 -5.75 5.12 -15.64
C LEU A 185 -6.38 4.66 -14.33
N ARG A 186 -7.66 4.94 -14.14
CA ARG A 186 -8.42 4.54 -12.96
C ARG A 186 -9.75 3.92 -13.37
N ALA A 187 -10.18 2.89 -12.65
CA ALA A 187 -11.47 2.25 -12.85
C ALA A 187 -12.21 2.09 -11.50
N GLY A 188 -13.52 2.31 -11.53
CA GLY A 188 -14.42 1.72 -10.54
C GLY A 188 -14.73 0.31 -10.99
N THR A 189 -14.11 -0.67 -10.36
CA THR A 189 -14.19 -2.10 -10.72
C THR A 189 -15.60 -2.65 -10.60
N ARG A 190 -16.41 -2.13 -9.67
CA ARG A 190 -17.79 -2.59 -9.44
C ARG A 190 -18.86 -1.68 -10.04
N THR A 191 -18.49 -0.46 -10.41
CA THR A 191 -19.37 0.49 -11.12
C THR A 191 -19.12 0.51 -12.62
N PHE A 192 -18.07 -0.16 -13.09
CA PHE A 192 -17.60 -0.18 -14.47
C PHE A 192 -17.23 1.20 -15.04
N GLN A 193 -17.08 2.21 -14.18
CA GLN A 193 -16.61 3.53 -14.61
C GLN A 193 -15.11 3.50 -14.85
N ARG A 194 -14.65 4.31 -15.81
CA ARG A 194 -13.24 4.45 -16.13
C ARG A 194 -12.89 5.92 -16.31
N LEU A 195 -11.69 6.30 -15.89
CA LEU A 195 -11.14 7.65 -15.99
C LEU A 195 -9.69 7.52 -16.46
N ALA A 196 -9.38 8.10 -17.61
CA ALA A 196 -8.01 8.19 -18.11
C ALA A 196 -7.60 9.67 -18.08
N MET A 197 -6.42 9.94 -17.54
CA MET A 197 -5.92 11.28 -17.37
C MET A 197 -4.48 11.38 -17.84
N PHE A 198 -4.05 12.56 -18.29
CA PHE A 198 -2.67 12.79 -18.69
C PHE A 198 -2.05 14.01 -18.03
N ARG A 199 -0.72 13.97 -17.87
CA ARG A 199 0.11 15.13 -17.52
C ARG A 199 1.03 15.45 -18.69
N GLY A 200 1.14 16.74 -19.00
CA GLY A 200 1.93 17.24 -20.14
C GLY A 200 1.02 17.80 -21.22
N TYR A 201 1.51 17.79 -22.45
CA TYR A 201 0.76 18.14 -23.65
C TYR A 201 0.51 16.86 -24.46
N ILE A 202 -0.63 16.76 -25.13
CA ILE A 202 -0.89 15.67 -26.07
C ILE A 202 -1.26 16.32 -27.39
N GLU A 203 -0.63 15.86 -28.47
CA GLU A 203 -0.99 16.27 -29.83
C GLU A 203 -2.46 15.95 -30.11
N GLU A 204 -3.17 16.86 -30.80
CA GLU A 204 -4.60 16.71 -31.07
C GLU A 204 -4.93 15.40 -31.78
N SER A 205 -4.11 15.00 -32.75
CA SER A 205 -4.21 13.72 -33.46
C SER A 205 -4.10 12.50 -32.53
N ALA A 206 -3.19 12.52 -31.57
CA ALA A 206 -3.01 11.45 -30.59
C ALA A 206 -4.19 11.41 -29.59
N GLY A 207 -4.74 12.57 -29.24
CA GLY A 207 -5.97 12.69 -28.45
C GLY A 207 -7.20 12.15 -29.19
N GLU A 208 -7.37 12.50 -30.46
CA GLU A 208 -8.44 11.99 -31.33
C GLU A 208 -8.33 10.49 -31.55
N GLU A 209 -7.11 9.98 -31.79
CA GLU A 209 -6.88 8.54 -31.94
C GLU A 209 -7.24 7.80 -30.64
N SER A 210 -6.81 8.30 -29.47
CA SER A 210 -7.19 7.72 -28.18
C SER A 210 -8.71 7.67 -28.01
N TYR A 211 -9.40 8.74 -28.38
CA TYR A 211 -10.86 8.80 -28.34
C TYR A 211 -11.51 7.80 -29.30
N GLN A 212 -11.02 7.67 -30.54
CA GLN A 212 -11.49 6.69 -31.53
C GLN A 212 -11.29 5.24 -31.04
N ARG A 213 -10.25 4.99 -30.23
CA ARG A 213 -9.99 3.71 -29.57
C ARG A 213 -10.80 3.51 -28.29
N GLY A 214 -11.67 4.45 -27.92
CA GLY A 214 -12.57 4.37 -26.78
C GLY A 214 -11.94 4.75 -25.44
N ILE A 215 -10.86 5.53 -25.44
CA ILE A 215 -10.14 5.97 -24.24
C ILE A 215 -10.26 7.48 -24.11
N PRO A 216 -11.26 7.99 -23.35
CA PRO A 216 -11.42 9.41 -23.11
C PRO A 216 -10.32 9.92 -22.18
N LEU A 217 -9.37 10.68 -22.73
CA LEU A 217 -8.29 11.30 -21.98
C LEU A 217 -8.69 12.69 -21.46
N GLY A 218 -8.72 12.84 -20.14
CA GLY A 218 -8.88 14.13 -19.45
C GLY A 218 -7.53 14.69 -18.96
N ARG A 219 -7.49 15.98 -18.60
CA ARG A 219 -6.30 16.55 -17.97
C ARG A 219 -6.17 16.04 -16.53
N ALA A 220 -4.97 15.67 -16.10
CA ALA A 220 -4.74 15.24 -14.73
C ALA A 220 -5.19 16.29 -13.72
N GLY A 221 -6.03 15.85 -12.80
CA GLY A 221 -6.66 16.71 -11.81
C GLY A 221 -8.08 17.17 -12.15
N GLU A 222 -8.59 16.75 -13.30
CA GLU A 222 -10.00 16.88 -13.70
C GLU A 222 -10.66 15.50 -13.74
N GLY A 223 -11.98 15.49 -13.57
CA GLY A 223 -12.75 14.25 -13.56
C GLY A 223 -12.82 13.56 -12.19
N GLU A 224 -13.81 12.68 -12.11
CA GLU A 224 -14.15 11.86 -10.96
C GLU A 224 -14.76 10.56 -11.48
N LEU A 225 -14.69 9.51 -10.67
CA LEU A 225 -15.45 8.28 -10.89
C LEU A 225 -16.08 7.84 -9.58
N THR A 226 -16.89 6.80 -9.64
CA THR A 226 -17.49 6.16 -8.48
C THR A 226 -16.99 4.73 -8.33
N GLU A 227 -16.81 4.25 -7.11
CA GLU A 227 -16.50 2.86 -6.79
C GLU A 227 -17.43 2.38 -5.65
N MET A 228 -17.63 1.06 -5.55
CA MET A 228 -18.34 0.43 -4.44
C MET A 228 -17.36 -0.29 -3.51
N VAL A 229 -17.43 -0.03 -2.20
CA VAL A 229 -16.72 -0.83 -1.18
C VAL A 229 -17.76 -1.29 -0.16
N GLY A 230 -17.94 -2.61 0.00
CA GLY A 230 -19.12 -3.17 0.63
C GLY A 230 -20.42 -2.60 0.02
N VAL A 231 -21.27 -2.03 0.87
CA VAL A 231 -22.54 -1.40 0.45
C VAL A 231 -22.41 0.10 0.17
N GLU A 232 -21.24 0.70 0.42
CA GLU A 232 -21.03 2.12 0.23
C GLU A 232 -20.57 2.47 -1.18
N ARG A 233 -21.04 3.62 -1.65
CA ARG A 233 -20.62 4.19 -2.93
C ARG A 233 -19.76 5.43 -2.68
N TYR A 234 -18.53 5.40 -3.20
CA TYR A 234 -17.57 6.48 -3.08
C TYR A 234 -17.37 7.15 -4.42
N ARG A 235 -17.63 8.45 -4.49
CA ARG A 235 -17.08 9.35 -5.50
C ARG A 235 -15.60 9.60 -5.19
N ILE A 236 -14.78 9.44 -6.21
CA ILE A 236 -13.33 9.54 -6.12
C ILE A 236 -12.90 10.57 -7.16
N SER A 237 -12.55 11.77 -6.69
CA SER A 237 -11.93 12.79 -7.52
C SER A 237 -10.56 12.29 -8.02
N SER A 238 -10.17 12.72 -9.22
CA SER A 238 -8.85 12.42 -9.81
C SER A 238 -7.65 12.64 -8.89
N LYS A 239 -7.66 13.73 -8.10
CA LYS A 239 -6.58 14.08 -7.15
C LYS A 239 -6.70 13.37 -5.80
N SER A 240 -7.81 12.68 -5.53
CA SER A 240 -8.00 11.97 -4.27
C SER A 240 -7.27 10.63 -4.30
N PHE A 241 -6.65 10.28 -3.17
CA PHE A 241 -6.18 8.93 -2.92
C PHE A 241 -7.38 7.99 -2.75
N PHE A 242 -7.23 6.77 -3.24
CA PHE A 242 -8.13 5.66 -2.98
C PHE A 242 -7.33 4.36 -3.09
N GLN A 243 -7.77 3.33 -2.38
CA GLN A 243 -7.12 2.03 -2.38
C GLN A 243 -7.13 1.43 -3.78
N VAL A 244 -5.96 0.93 -4.23
CA VAL A 244 -5.79 0.44 -5.61
C VAL A 244 -6.34 -0.97 -5.81
N ASN A 245 -6.75 -1.64 -4.73
CA ASN A 245 -7.35 -2.96 -4.70
C ASN A 245 -8.70 -2.83 -3.98
N THR A 246 -9.81 -2.96 -4.70
CA THR A 246 -11.15 -2.73 -4.15
C THR A 246 -11.54 -3.79 -3.11
N ASP A 247 -11.19 -5.06 -3.33
CA ASP A 247 -11.44 -6.13 -2.35
C ASP A 247 -10.54 -5.98 -1.12
N GLY A 248 -9.31 -5.51 -1.32
CA GLY A 248 -8.43 -5.11 -0.23
C GLY A 248 -9.00 -3.97 0.61
N ALA A 249 -9.53 -2.93 -0.03
CA ALA A 249 -10.17 -1.81 0.65
C ALA A 249 -11.35 -2.27 1.52
N GLU A 250 -12.18 -3.16 0.98
CA GLU A 250 -13.29 -3.77 1.73
C GLU A 250 -12.78 -4.55 2.94
N LYS A 251 -11.73 -5.34 2.75
CA LYS A 251 -11.18 -6.14 3.85
C LYS A 251 -10.59 -5.28 4.97
N LEU A 252 -9.94 -4.16 4.63
CA LEU A 252 -9.46 -3.20 5.62
C LEU A 252 -10.61 -2.61 6.42
N VAL A 253 -11.70 -2.21 5.75
CA VAL A 253 -12.90 -1.68 6.42
C VAL A 253 -13.50 -2.72 7.36
N GLU A 254 -13.67 -3.96 6.91
CA GLU A 254 -14.20 -5.05 7.75
C GLU A 254 -13.37 -5.25 9.01
N LEU A 255 -12.05 -5.43 8.86
CA LEU A 255 -11.14 -5.67 9.99
C LEU A 255 -11.11 -4.48 10.94
N ALA A 256 -11.07 -3.27 10.42
CA ALA A 256 -11.02 -2.08 11.25
C ALA A 256 -12.30 -1.90 12.06
N LEU A 257 -13.48 -2.08 11.45
CA LEU A 257 -14.76 -2.00 12.16
C LEU A 257 -14.93 -3.13 13.19
N GLU A 258 -14.52 -4.36 12.84
CA GLU A 258 -14.50 -5.51 13.77
C GLU A 258 -13.63 -5.21 15.00
N MET A 259 -12.40 -4.73 14.79
CA MET A 259 -11.45 -4.47 15.87
C MET A 259 -11.86 -3.28 16.73
N LEU A 260 -12.41 -2.23 16.13
CA LEU A 260 -12.91 -1.07 16.87
C LEU A 260 -14.10 -1.44 17.75
N ASP A 261 -14.94 -2.39 17.32
CA ASP A 261 -16.11 -2.87 18.06
C ASP A 261 -17.02 -1.71 18.47
N VAL A 262 -17.69 -1.14 17.46
CA VAL A 262 -18.44 0.12 17.54
C VAL A 262 -19.94 -0.14 17.53
N ASP A 263 -20.65 0.53 18.42
CA ASP A 263 -22.11 0.57 18.48
C ASP A 263 -22.67 2.01 18.49
N ASP A 264 -23.98 2.15 18.67
CA ASP A 264 -24.69 3.44 18.65
C ASP A 264 -24.48 4.30 19.90
N SER A 265 -23.72 3.80 20.88
CA SER A 265 -23.23 4.56 22.04
C SER A 265 -21.81 5.10 21.85
N THR A 266 -21.04 4.50 20.94
CA THR A 266 -19.62 4.72 20.77
C THR A 266 -19.29 5.98 19.95
N THR A 267 -18.40 6.83 20.47
CA THR A 267 -17.80 7.96 19.73
C THR A 267 -16.44 7.58 19.13
N VAL A 268 -16.23 7.90 17.86
CA VAL A 268 -15.04 7.49 17.10
C VAL A 268 -14.34 8.70 16.50
N MET A 269 -13.01 8.70 16.52
CA MET A 269 -12.20 9.56 15.66
C MET A 269 -11.63 8.74 14.50
N ASP A 270 -11.79 9.25 13.28
CA ASP A 270 -11.15 8.73 12.06
C ASP A 270 -10.06 9.74 11.64
N ALA A 271 -8.81 9.39 11.94
CA ALA A 271 -7.63 10.18 11.64
C ALA A 271 -7.13 9.86 10.23
N PHE A 272 -6.88 10.91 9.43
CA PHE A 272 -6.53 10.80 8.01
C PHE A 272 -7.65 10.19 7.16
N ALA A 273 -8.87 10.67 7.37
CA ALA A 273 -10.10 10.08 6.86
C ALA A 273 -10.18 9.96 5.32
N GLY A 274 -9.37 10.72 4.58
CA GLY A 274 -9.34 10.68 3.13
C GLY A 274 -10.70 11.02 2.52
N VAL A 275 -11.18 10.16 1.63
CA VAL A 275 -12.52 10.30 1.03
C VAL A 275 -13.64 9.76 1.94
N GLY A 276 -13.30 9.28 3.14
CA GLY A 276 -14.21 8.69 4.12
C GLY A 276 -14.33 7.18 4.05
N LEU A 277 -13.28 6.47 3.61
CA LEU A 277 -13.31 5.01 3.46
C LEU A 277 -13.84 4.32 4.73
N PHE A 278 -13.33 4.71 5.91
CA PHE A 278 -13.78 4.22 7.21
C PHE A 278 -14.91 5.08 7.80
N SER A 279 -14.82 6.41 7.69
CA SER A 279 -15.82 7.35 8.22
C SER A 279 -17.26 7.02 7.83
N ILE A 280 -17.50 6.62 6.58
CA ILE A 280 -18.85 6.38 6.06
C ILE A 280 -19.48 5.12 6.69
N PRO A 281 -18.84 3.93 6.67
CA PRO A 281 -19.30 2.77 7.43
C PRO A 281 -19.44 3.04 8.93
N LEU A 282 -18.48 3.72 9.56
CA LEU A 282 -18.54 4.08 10.97
C LEU A 282 -19.75 4.96 11.28
N GLY A 283 -20.07 5.92 10.42
CA GLY A 283 -21.22 6.81 10.59
C GLY A 283 -22.58 6.12 10.60
N ARG A 284 -22.68 4.88 10.12
CA ARG A 284 -23.91 4.07 10.18
C ARG A 284 -24.15 3.43 11.53
N VAL A 285 -23.09 3.15 12.27
CA VAL A 285 -23.15 2.39 13.52
C VAL A 285 -22.85 3.27 14.73
N ALA A 286 -21.82 4.12 14.66
CA ALA A 286 -21.36 4.95 15.76
C ALA A 286 -22.42 5.96 16.22
N SER A 287 -22.32 6.37 17.49
CA SER A 287 -23.06 7.52 17.98
C SER A 287 -22.62 8.79 17.24
N LYS A 288 -21.30 8.96 17.06
CA LYS A 288 -20.66 10.12 16.42
C LYS A 288 -19.28 9.74 15.87
N VAL A 289 -18.95 10.27 14.69
CA VAL A 289 -17.62 10.12 14.05
C VAL A 289 -17.00 11.50 13.84
N TRP A 290 -15.75 11.68 14.27
CA TRP A 290 -14.93 12.86 13.99
C TRP A 290 -13.91 12.52 12.91
N ALA A 291 -14.16 12.96 11.68
CA ALA A 291 -13.33 12.65 10.53
C ALA A 291 -12.34 13.79 10.26
N VAL A 292 -11.05 13.53 10.41
CA VAL A 292 -9.99 14.53 10.23
C VAL A 292 -9.31 14.34 8.88
N GLU A 293 -9.34 15.36 8.04
CA GLU A 293 -8.72 15.34 6.71
C GLU A 293 -8.30 16.74 6.28
N ARG A 294 -7.18 16.88 5.56
CA ARG A 294 -6.63 18.17 5.12
C ARG A 294 -6.70 18.40 3.62
N HIS A 295 -6.63 17.33 2.84
CA HIS A 295 -6.42 17.37 1.41
C HIS A 295 -7.69 17.87 0.71
N PRO A 296 -7.63 18.98 -0.04
CA PRO A 296 -8.84 19.63 -0.54
C PRO A 296 -9.73 18.75 -1.43
N ALA A 297 -9.14 17.85 -2.23
CA ALA A 297 -9.93 16.95 -3.07
C ALA A 297 -10.63 15.86 -2.25
N ALA A 298 -9.92 15.30 -1.27
CA ALA A 298 -10.45 14.27 -0.39
C ALA A 298 -11.57 14.84 0.50
N LEU A 299 -11.37 16.05 1.04
CA LEU A 299 -12.39 16.79 1.79
C LEU A 299 -13.67 17.06 0.97
N ARG A 300 -13.55 17.37 -0.32
CA ARG A 300 -14.73 17.55 -1.19
C ARG A 300 -15.51 16.26 -1.36
N ASP A 301 -14.82 15.13 -1.50
CA ASP A 301 -15.43 13.81 -1.63
C ASP A 301 -16.04 13.37 -0.30
N LEU A 302 -15.31 13.48 0.81
CA LEU A 302 -15.79 13.18 2.15
C LEU A 302 -17.06 13.98 2.51
N ARG A 303 -17.08 15.30 2.25
CA ARG A 303 -18.28 16.14 2.46
C ARG A 303 -19.45 15.66 1.62
N HIS A 304 -19.20 15.28 0.37
CA HIS A 304 -20.26 14.76 -0.51
C HIS A 304 -20.86 13.46 0.04
N HIS A 305 -20.04 12.54 0.53
CA HIS A 305 -20.50 11.27 1.11
C HIS A 305 -21.22 11.48 2.45
N ALA A 306 -20.67 12.35 3.30
CA ALA A 306 -21.18 12.60 4.65
C ALA A 306 -22.45 13.45 4.69
N GLU A 307 -22.89 14.07 3.58
CA GLU A 307 -24.04 14.98 3.56
C GLU A 307 -25.31 14.36 4.18
N LYS A 308 -25.59 13.08 3.87
CA LYS A 308 -26.75 12.36 4.41
C LYS A 308 -26.59 11.92 5.87
N MET A 309 -25.39 12.04 6.42
CA MET A 309 -25.02 11.62 7.77
C MET A 309 -24.36 12.75 8.55
N LYS A 310 -24.65 14.02 8.22
CA LYS A 310 -24.04 15.19 8.86
C LYS A 310 -24.27 15.27 10.38
N ASP A 311 -25.33 14.63 10.86
CA ASP A 311 -25.65 14.55 12.29
C ASP A 311 -24.76 13.52 13.01
N LYS A 312 -24.17 12.58 12.25
CA LYS A 312 -23.29 11.50 12.72
C LYS A 312 -21.82 11.83 12.48
N ILE A 313 -21.46 12.26 11.26
CA ILE A 313 -20.09 12.50 10.81
C ILE A 313 -19.75 13.99 10.84
N HIS A 314 -18.80 14.34 11.69
CA HIS A 314 -18.31 15.69 11.92
C HIS A 314 -16.92 15.82 11.29
N ILE A 315 -16.82 16.62 10.23
CA ILE A 315 -15.58 16.77 9.46
C ILE A 315 -14.74 17.90 10.03
N VAL A 316 -13.49 17.61 10.39
CA VAL A 316 -12.48 18.58 10.83
C VAL A 316 -11.46 18.75 9.71
N GLY A 317 -11.58 19.84 8.97
CA GLY A 317 -10.80 20.10 7.76
C GLY A 317 -9.46 20.79 8.01
N THR A 318 -8.49 20.10 8.62
CA THR A 318 -7.20 20.69 9.04
C THR A 318 -6.07 19.67 9.05
N GLU A 319 -4.83 20.14 9.21
CA GLU A 319 -3.69 19.27 9.50
C GLU A 319 -3.93 18.46 10.78
N MET A 320 -3.43 17.22 10.82
CA MET A 320 -3.70 16.29 11.93
C MET A 320 -3.29 16.88 13.30
N GLN A 321 -2.11 17.48 13.38
CA GLN A 321 -1.62 18.10 14.62
C GLN A 321 -2.50 19.23 15.17
N ASP A 322 -3.24 19.94 14.30
CA ASP A 322 -4.06 21.09 14.71
C ASP A 322 -5.49 20.66 15.08
N ALA A 323 -5.90 19.46 14.66
CA ALA A 323 -7.28 18.98 14.80
C ALA A 323 -7.68 18.76 16.27
N PHE A 324 -6.74 18.38 17.14
CA PHE A 324 -7.00 18.09 18.55
C PHE A 324 -7.61 19.26 19.32
N THR A 325 -7.43 20.51 18.87
CA THR A 325 -8.06 21.70 19.46
C THR A 325 -9.55 21.84 19.11
N GLN A 326 -10.02 21.13 18.08
CA GLN A 326 -11.40 21.13 17.57
C GLN A 326 -12.15 19.84 17.91
N LEU A 327 -11.43 18.82 18.39
CA LEU A 327 -11.97 17.54 18.82
C LEU A 327 -12.54 17.64 20.25
N PRO A 328 -13.43 16.71 20.64
CA PRO A 328 -13.83 16.60 22.03
C PRO A 328 -12.62 16.21 22.89
N GLY A 329 -12.63 16.58 24.17
CA GLY A 329 -11.54 16.19 25.08
C GLY A 329 -11.41 14.68 25.30
N ARG A 330 -12.39 13.88 24.87
CA ARG A 330 -12.36 12.40 24.92
C ARG A 330 -13.14 11.80 23.75
N VAL A 331 -12.67 10.69 23.22
CA VAL A 331 -13.43 9.76 22.35
C VAL A 331 -13.29 8.33 22.86
N ASP A 332 -14.20 7.43 22.47
CA ASP A 332 -14.19 6.04 22.93
C ASP A 332 -13.26 5.17 22.08
N ARG A 333 -13.13 5.49 20.79
CA ARG A 333 -12.32 4.75 19.82
C ARG A 333 -11.56 5.68 18.88
N VAL A 334 -10.38 5.27 18.44
CA VAL A 334 -9.60 5.95 17.40
C VAL A 334 -9.26 4.97 16.29
N LEU A 335 -9.49 5.36 15.05
CA LEU A 335 -8.92 4.76 13.85
C LEU A 335 -7.90 5.73 13.26
N ALA A 336 -6.73 5.22 12.87
CA ALA A 336 -5.73 5.99 12.14
C ALA A 336 -5.23 5.22 10.92
N ASP A 337 -5.28 5.87 9.75
CA ASP A 337 -4.71 5.37 8.49
C ASP A 337 -3.69 6.39 7.92
N PRO A 338 -2.53 6.56 8.58
CA PRO A 338 -1.53 7.55 8.20
C PRO A 338 -0.85 7.25 6.85
N PRO A 339 -0.16 8.24 6.26
CA PRO A 339 0.74 7.98 5.13
C PRO A 339 1.92 7.06 5.53
N ARG A 340 2.74 6.66 4.54
CA ARG A 340 3.87 5.72 4.72
C ARG A 340 4.84 6.09 5.83
N GLU A 341 4.99 7.38 6.11
CA GLU A 341 5.86 7.89 7.16
C GLU A 341 5.38 7.51 8.58
N GLY A 342 4.11 7.12 8.73
CA GLY A 342 3.47 6.79 10.01
C GLY A 342 2.95 8.03 10.74
N LEU A 343 2.72 7.88 12.03
CA LEU A 343 2.31 8.94 12.93
C LEU A 343 3.52 9.76 13.39
N THR A 344 3.34 11.08 13.54
CA THR A 344 4.32 11.90 14.26
C THR A 344 4.13 11.73 15.76
N GLU A 345 5.17 11.97 16.55
CA GLU A 345 5.12 11.93 18.02
C GLU A 345 3.98 12.80 18.57
N SER A 346 3.82 14.02 18.07
CA SER A 346 2.72 14.92 18.44
C SER A 346 1.32 14.38 18.12
N VAL A 347 1.19 13.57 17.06
CA VAL A 347 -0.10 12.95 16.70
C VAL A 347 -0.38 11.76 17.61
N VAL A 348 0.64 10.96 17.95
CA VAL A 348 0.51 9.90 18.95
C VAL A 348 0.09 10.50 20.30
N GLU A 349 0.79 11.52 20.80
CA GLU A 349 0.44 12.24 22.03
C GLU A 349 -0.99 12.78 22.00
N GLY A 350 -1.40 13.41 20.89
CA GLY A 350 -2.76 13.92 20.71
C GLY A 350 -3.81 12.82 20.77
N ILE A 351 -3.58 11.67 20.11
CA ILE A 351 -4.45 10.49 20.15
C ILE A 351 -4.57 9.95 21.59
N LEU A 352 -3.45 9.81 22.29
CA LEU A 352 -3.42 9.33 23.68
C LEU A 352 -4.15 10.31 24.61
N GLY A 353 -4.04 11.61 24.37
CA GLY A 353 -4.73 12.67 25.09
C GLY A 353 -6.26 12.61 24.99
N LEU A 354 -6.78 12.06 23.88
CA LEU A 354 -8.22 11.78 23.72
C LEU A 354 -8.70 10.57 24.52
N GLN A 355 -7.78 9.83 25.15
CA GLN A 355 -8.12 8.76 26.07
C GLN A 355 -9.06 7.68 25.49
N PRO A 356 -8.83 7.16 24.26
CA PRO A 356 -9.64 6.08 23.71
C PRO A 356 -9.54 4.78 24.53
N GLU A 357 -10.52 3.91 24.43
CA GLU A 357 -10.44 2.56 25.01
C GLU A 357 -9.73 1.60 24.06
N LYS A 358 -9.94 1.77 22.74
CA LYS A 358 -9.28 1.03 21.67
C LYS A 358 -8.74 1.97 20.59
N ILE A 359 -7.56 1.64 20.06
CA ILE A 359 -6.95 2.30 18.91
C ILE A 359 -6.77 1.24 17.82
N VAL A 360 -7.25 1.52 16.62
CA VAL A 360 -6.95 0.73 15.42
C VAL A 360 -6.03 1.55 14.52
N LEU A 361 -4.87 0.98 14.19
CA LEU A 361 -3.89 1.55 13.28
C LEU A 361 -3.86 0.72 12.00
N VAL A 362 -4.16 1.35 10.87
CA VAL A 362 -3.94 0.79 9.52
C VAL A 362 -2.60 1.33 9.02
N ALA A 363 -1.70 0.45 8.58
CA ALA A 363 -0.37 0.84 8.16
C ALA A 363 0.07 0.14 6.88
N CYS A 364 0.63 0.90 5.95
CA CYS A 364 1.22 0.42 4.70
C CYS A 364 2.75 0.23 4.73
N ASP A 365 3.38 0.53 5.87
CA ASP A 365 4.83 0.37 6.11
C ASP A 365 5.09 -0.31 7.46
N PRO A 366 5.67 -1.53 7.47
CA PRO A 366 5.97 -2.29 8.69
C PRO A 366 6.92 -1.58 9.67
N ALA A 367 7.85 -0.76 9.19
CA ALA A 367 8.79 -0.07 10.07
C ALA A 367 8.12 1.11 10.78
N SER A 368 7.33 1.89 10.04
CA SER A 368 6.48 2.94 10.62
C SER A 368 5.47 2.37 11.60
N LEU A 369 4.79 1.26 11.25
CA LEU A 369 3.90 0.52 12.16
C LEU A 369 4.59 0.20 13.49
N ALA A 370 5.80 -0.35 13.45
CA ALA A 370 6.52 -0.71 14.66
C ALA A 370 6.92 0.51 15.52
N ARG A 371 7.31 1.63 14.89
CA ARG A 371 7.59 2.88 15.63
C ARG A 371 6.34 3.45 16.29
N ASP A 372 5.23 3.47 15.56
CA ASP A 372 3.96 4.00 16.05
C ASP A 372 3.41 3.12 17.18
N ALA A 373 3.48 1.80 17.01
CA ALA A 373 3.12 0.82 18.04
C ALA A 373 3.92 1.05 19.33
N LYS A 374 5.23 1.31 19.22
CA LYS A 374 6.07 1.62 20.38
C LYS A 374 5.58 2.87 21.11
N GLY A 375 5.31 3.97 20.41
CA GLY A 375 4.81 5.20 21.03
C GLY A 375 3.44 5.02 21.69
N ILE A 376 2.55 4.24 21.08
CA ILE A 376 1.23 3.93 21.64
C ILE A 376 1.37 3.09 22.93
N ILE A 377 2.28 2.11 22.96
CA ILE A 377 2.51 1.24 24.13
C ILE A 377 3.18 2.01 25.27
N GLU A 378 4.16 2.85 24.97
CA GLU A 378 4.77 3.77 25.94
C GLU A 378 3.71 4.72 26.55
N GLY A 379 2.63 4.99 25.80
CA GLY A 379 1.44 5.71 26.22
C GLY A 379 0.44 4.93 27.08
N GLY A 380 0.74 3.69 27.49
CA GLY A 380 -0.10 2.89 28.39
C GLY A 380 -1.09 1.95 27.70
N TYR A 381 -0.91 1.67 26.42
CA TYR A 381 -1.70 0.69 25.67
C TYR A 381 -0.92 -0.63 25.50
N GLN A 382 -1.63 -1.68 25.10
CA GLN A 382 -1.06 -2.98 24.76
C GLN A 382 -1.45 -3.32 23.33
N LEU A 383 -0.50 -3.82 22.54
CA LEU A 383 -0.78 -4.38 21.23
C LEU A 383 -1.46 -5.74 21.42
N GLU A 384 -2.74 -5.83 21.05
CA GLU A 384 -3.54 -7.05 21.23
C GLU A 384 -3.44 -7.97 20.03
N ARG A 385 -3.43 -7.40 18.82
CA ARG A 385 -3.57 -8.16 17.57
C ARG A 385 -3.03 -7.39 16.38
N VAL A 386 -2.34 -8.07 15.46
CA VAL A 386 -1.96 -7.52 14.14
C VAL A 386 -2.39 -8.48 13.05
N VAL A 387 -3.12 -7.98 12.07
CA VAL A 387 -3.56 -8.73 10.89
C VAL A 387 -2.97 -8.11 9.63
N PRO A 388 -1.98 -8.75 8.99
CA PRO A 388 -1.51 -8.34 7.67
C PRO A 388 -2.59 -8.62 6.60
N VAL A 389 -2.68 -7.74 5.61
CA VAL A 389 -3.55 -7.89 4.45
C VAL A 389 -2.73 -7.74 3.18
N ASP A 390 -2.83 -8.74 2.30
CA ASP A 390 -2.13 -8.78 1.02
C ASP A 390 -2.85 -7.94 -0.04
N LEU A 391 -2.87 -6.61 0.13
CA LEU A 391 -3.45 -5.67 -0.85
C LEU A 391 -2.69 -5.65 -2.18
N PHE A 392 -1.42 -6.05 -2.15
CA PHE A 392 -0.51 -5.96 -3.28
C PHE A 392 0.25 -7.28 -3.53
N PRO A 393 -0.44 -8.36 -3.94
CA PRO A 393 0.21 -9.60 -4.34
C PRO A 393 1.29 -9.36 -5.39
N HIS A 394 2.32 -10.21 -5.41
CA HIS A 394 3.50 -10.13 -6.30
C HIS A 394 4.44 -8.95 -6.03
N THR A 395 4.17 -8.18 -4.98
CA THR A 395 5.03 -7.09 -4.48
C THR A 395 5.35 -7.31 -3.01
N TYR A 396 6.40 -6.66 -2.54
CA TYR A 396 6.75 -6.69 -1.11
C TYR A 396 5.86 -5.79 -0.25
N HIS A 397 4.97 -4.97 -0.84
CA HIS A 397 4.13 -4.06 -0.09
C HIS A 397 3.12 -4.83 0.77
N ILE A 398 2.92 -4.35 2.00
CA ILE A 398 2.11 -5.01 3.02
C ILE A 398 1.25 -3.96 3.67
N GLU A 399 -0.04 -4.22 3.73
CA GLU A 399 -0.93 -3.48 4.61
C GLU A 399 -1.11 -4.27 5.90
N ALA A 400 -1.29 -3.61 7.04
CA ALA A 400 -1.60 -4.26 8.29
C ALA A 400 -2.62 -3.46 9.10
N VAL A 401 -3.48 -4.16 9.82
CA VAL A 401 -4.41 -3.57 10.80
C VAL A 401 -3.99 -4.05 12.18
N ALA A 402 -3.64 -3.11 13.06
CA ALA A 402 -3.19 -3.37 14.42
C ALA A 402 -4.20 -2.81 15.43
N LEU A 403 -4.59 -3.65 16.39
CA LEU A 403 -5.47 -3.29 17.49
C LEU A 403 -4.66 -3.08 18.78
N PHE A 404 -4.92 -1.95 19.43
CA PHE A 404 -4.40 -1.64 20.75
C PHE A 404 -5.55 -1.43 21.72
N GLY A 405 -5.49 -2.11 22.87
CA GLY A 405 -6.37 -1.86 24.00
C GLY A 405 -5.62 -1.11 25.10
N ARG A 406 -6.37 -0.45 25.99
CA ARG A 406 -5.76 0.11 27.20
C ARG A 406 -5.13 -1.00 28.03
N GLY A 407 -3.88 -0.80 28.45
CA GLY A 407 -3.27 -1.71 29.41
C GLY A 407 -4.11 -1.72 30.70
N LEU A 408 -4.35 -2.91 31.25
CA LEU A 408 -4.85 -3.03 32.62
C LEU A 408 -3.82 -2.33 33.52
N GLY A 409 -4.15 -1.14 34.00
CA GLY A 409 -3.36 -0.50 35.03
C GLY A 409 -3.31 -1.43 36.24
N GLU A 410 -2.11 -1.70 36.76
CA GLU A 410 -2.00 -2.14 38.14
C GLU A 410 -2.57 -1.00 39.00
N GLU A 411 -3.80 -1.16 39.50
CA GLU A 411 -4.38 -0.28 40.53
C GLU A 411 -3.58 -0.34 41.84
#